data_AF-A0A1I1RJE6-F1
#
_entry.id   AF-A0A1I1RJE6-F1
#
_cell.length_a   1.000
_cell.length_b   1.000
_cell.length_c   1.000
_cell.angle_alpha   90.00
_cell.angle_beta   90.00
_cell.angle_gamma   90.00
#
_symmetry.space_group_name_H-M   'P 1'
#
loop_
_entity.id
_entity.type
_entity.pdbx_description
1 polymer ?
#
loop_
_entity_poly.entity_id
_entity_poly.type
_entity_poly.pdbx_seq_one_letter_code
_entity_poly.pdbx_strand_id
1 'polypeptide(L)'
;MFNNRFCLKKFTVNENSKVDINQIALVLFFSGKAIEFILNKFFALLGAAYYSEYCLIGIHCFIVLCILSWFIMKQEKQLLKYKSFILIVVICSLFLLKYLFNSSVGIWLSDNTYGFPAVFGLDGGIFSAGVTAYYIIIIQKNSDTVINGLKISNCFIIVYLLFMAYNRTKLGYFWVTGEGGISVQKAYNMSFGYYSCFISTLNVILWIKERKIYNIIVSVVFSLLSIAYGSRGAIIIYLIFALSLFWLFMKEANVAKKLIIISAIFLFGSFFILFYSEIILFLQRILVYFGVSESRTLESLLAGDISDTDTRDELWAIAKELIKDRFPFGYGVFGERPHIGKYYMWGYSHNIFLEIIIAFGFIGVVLLTFFIIKSFSIINSDADRGWIFIFILFFSQCGILLVSNSFWYHPYFWSAIAVGFIHSDIIGDDKKLKRSKI
;
A
#
# COMPACT_ATOMS: atom_id res chain seq x y z
N MET A 1 -35.73 21.02 -10.36
CA MET A 1 -35.32 20.66 -11.74
C MET A 1 -33.97 19.94 -11.71
N PHE A 2 -33.89 18.78 -11.04
CA PHE A 2 -32.67 17.96 -10.94
C PHE A 2 -32.94 16.64 -11.66
N ASN A 3 -32.77 16.63 -12.97
CA ASN A 3 -33.07 15.47 -13.80
C ASN A 3 -31.81 14.62 -14.02
N ASN A 4 -31.73 13.50 -13.29
CA ASN A 4 -31.41 12.15 -13.79
C ASN A 4 -30.47 11.96 -15.01
N ARG A 5 -29.37 12.71 -15.12
CA ARG A 5 -28.28 12.44 -16.10
C ARG A 5 -26.93 12.14 -15.47
N PHE A 6 -26.89 11.70 -14.21
CA PHE A 6 -25.85 10.76 -13.83
C PHE A 6 -26.33 9.38 -14.24
N CYS A 7 -26.00 9.00 -15.47
CA CYS A 7 -25.82 7.59 -15.80
C CYS A 7 -24.56 7.12 -15.03
N LEU A 8 -24.64 7.08 -13.69
CA LEU A 8 -24.06 5.97 -12.95
C LEU A 8 -24.81 4.78 -13.55
N LYS A 9 -24.25 4.16 -14.60
CA LYS A 9 -24.64 2.80 -14.98
C LYS A 9 -24.76 2.08 -13.65
N LYS A 10 -25.96 1.61 -13.33
CA LYS A 10 -26.28 0.92 -12.08
C LYS A 10 -25.22 -0.16 -11.94
N PHE A 11 -24.18 0.11 -11.15
CA PHE A 11 -23.10 -0.83 -10.90
C PHE A 11 -23.69 -1.80 -9.90
N THR A 12 -24.43 -2.78 -10.42
CA THR A 12 -24.89 -3.91 -9.64
C THR A 12 -23.66 -4.75 -9.34
N VAL A 13 -23.14 -4.63 -8.13
CA VAL A 13 -22.30 -5.70 -7.57
C VAL A 13 -23.16 -6.95 -7.63
N ASN A 14 -22.73 -7.94 -8.41
CA ASN A 14 -23.49 -9.18 -8.54
C ASN A 14 -23.32 -9.94 -7.22
N GLU A 15 -24.28 -9.79 -6.30
CA GLU A 15 -24.26 -10.41 -4.96
C GLU A 15 -24.27 -11.95 -5.01
N ASN A 16 -24.51 -12.55 -6.19
CA ASN A 16 -24.53 -13.99 -6.42
C ASN A 16 -23.22 -14.59 -6.95
N SER A 17 -22.09 -13.86 -6.96
CA SER A 17 -20.82 -14.50 -7.34
C SER A 17 -20.37 -15.47 -6.25
N LYS A 18 -20.40 -16.78 -6.53
CA LYS A 18 -19.74 -17.79 -5.68
C LYS A 18 -18.30 -17.33 -5.40
N VAL A 19 -17.90 -17.38 -4.13
CA VAL A 19 -16.53 -17.04 -3.71
C VAL A 19 -15.55 -17.92 -4.49
N ASP A 20 -14.67 -17.28 -5.23
CA ASP A 20 -13.68 -17.93 -6.07
C ASP A 20 -12.43 -18.28 -5.26
N ILE A 21 -11.73 -19.35 -5.60
CA ILE A 21 -10.51 -19.77 -4.90
C ILE A 21 -9.43 -18.68 -4.92
N ASN A 22 -9.32 -17.97 -6.05
CA ASN A 22 -8.41 -16.83 -6.21
C ASN A 22 -8.81 -15.66 -5.30
N GLN A 23 -10.11 -15.48 -5.05
CA GLN A 23 -10.60 -14.45 -4.12
C GLN A 23 -10.24 -14.81 -2.67
N ILE A 24 -10.31 -16.10 -2.30
CA ILE A 24 -9.86 -16.59 -0.98
C ILE A 24 -8.37 -16.27 -0.79
N ALA A 25 -7.53 -16.56 -1.78
CA ALA A 25 -6.11 -16.23 -1.73
C ALA A 25 -5.86 -14.73 -1.53
N LEU A 26 -6.63 -13.87 -2.21
CA LEU A 26 -6.58 -12.42 -2.01
C LEU A 26 -6.99 -12.02 -0.60
N VAL A 27 -8.07 -12.60 -0.07
CA VAL A 27 -8.54 -12.30 1.28
C VAL A 27 -7.45 -12.64 2.29
N LEU A 28 -6.93 -13.88 2.23
CA LEU A 28 -5.88 -14.39 3.13
C LEU A 28 -4.61 -13.53 3.06
N PHE A 29 -4.24 -13.06 1.88
CA PHE A 29 -3.08 -12.19 1.70
C PHE A 29 -3.29 -10.82 2.35
N PHE A 30 -4.34 -10.09 1.99
CA PHE A 30 -4.52 -8.71 2.46
C PHE A 30 -5.01 -8.62 3.91
N SER A 31 -5.64 -9.66 4.46
CA SER A 31 -6.04 -9.68 5.87
C SER A 31 -5.00 -10.32 6.79
N GLY A 32 -3.89 -10.82 6.25
CA GLY A 32 -3.26 -11.88 7.00
C GLY A 32 -2.44 -11.45 8.22
N LYS A 33 -2.11 -10.17 8.42
CA LYS A 33 -1.69 -9.69 9.76
C LYS A 33 -2.78 -9.86 10.82
N ALA A 34 -4.04 -9.66 10.44
CA ALA A 34 -5.17 -9.96 11.31
C ALA A 34 -5.32 -11.48 11.53
N ILE A 35 -5.10 -12.30 10.49
CA ILE A 35 -5.14 -13.76 10.60
C ILE A 35 -4.01 -14.27 11.50
N GLU A 36 -2.77 -13.85 11.29
CA GLU A 36 -1.61 -14.14 12.14
C GLU A 36 -1.92 -13.79 13.60
N PHE A 37 -2.46 -12.60 13.84
CA PHE A 37 -2.87 -12.19 15.16
C PHE A 37 -3.93 -13.13 15.78
N ILE A 38 -4.99 -13.47 15.02
CA ILE A 38 -6.06 -14.37 15.47
C ILE A 38 -5.50 -15.78 15.77
N LEU A 39 -4.68 -16.33 14.89
CA LEU A 39 -4.05 -17.65 15.04
C LEU A 39 -3.13 -17.67 16.26
N ASN A 40 -2.27 -16.66 16.41
CA ASN A 40 -1.38 -16.54 17.56
C ASN A 40 -2.15 -16.51 18.88
N LYS A 41 -3.25 -15.74 18.95
CA LYS A 41 -4.09 -15.69 20.15
C LYS A 41 -4.80 -17.01 20.41
N PHE A 42 -5.39 -17.60 19.37
CA PHE A 42 -6.12 -18.87 19.48
C PHE A 42 -5.21 -19.99 19.97
N PHE A 43 -4.03 -20.18 19.36
CA PHE A 43 -3.10 -21.24 19.75
C PHE A 43 -2.38 -20.95 21.07
N ALA A 44 -2.15 -19.69 21.42
CA ALA A 44 -1.65 -19.34 22.76
C ALA A 44 -2.65 -19.75 23.86
N LEU A 45 -3.96 -19.59 23.65
CA LEU A 45 -4.98 -20.03 24.59
C LEU A 45 -4.99 -21.56 24.78
N LEU A 46 -4.59 -22.30 23.75
CA LEU A 46 -4.47 -23.76 23.79
C LEU A 46 -3.11 -24.25 24.34
N GLY A 47 -2.22 -23.34 24.75
CA GLY A 47 -0.86 -23.70 25.17
C GLY A 47 0.02 -24.23 24.04
N ALA A 48 -0.34 -23.94 22.78
CA ALA A 48 0.22 -24.58 21.61
C ALA A 48 0.64 -23.55 20.54
N ALA A 49 1.22 -22.43 20.98
CA ALA A 49 1.51 -21.25 20.16
C ALA A 49 2.31 -21.55 18.88
N TYR A 50 3.20 -22.55 18.89
CA TYR A 50 3.98 -22.96 17.72
C TYR A 50 3.13 -23.43 16.52
N TYR A 51 1.89 -23.87 16.73
CA TYR A 51 1.00 -24.28 15.63
C TYR A 51 0.53 -23.10 14.76
N SER A 52 0.59 -21.86 15.26
CA SER A 52 0.22 -20.70 14.45
C SER A 52 1.16 -20.55 13.25
N GLU A 53 2.46 -20.79 13.42
CA GLU A 53 3.46 -20.75 12.36
C GLU A 53 3.17 -21.80 11.28
N TYR A 54 2.84 -23.04 11.67
CA TYR A 54 2.45 -24.09 10.72
C TYR A 54 1.20 -23.73 9.92
N CYS A 55 0.19 -23.12 10.57
CA CYS A 55 -1.00 -22.64 9.87
C CYS A 55 -0.67 -21.52 8.87
N LEU A 56 0.22 -20.59 9.23
CA LEU A 56 0.66 -19.52 8.34
C LEU A 56 1.43 -20.09 7.13
N ILE A 57 2.32 -21.05 7.34
CA ILE A 57 3.00 -21.77 6.25
C ILE A 57 1.97 -22.44 5.33
N GLY A 58 0.96 -23.10 5.89
CA GLY A 58 -0.13 -23.71 5.12
C GLY A 58 -0.89 -22.70 4.25
N ILE A 59 -1.20 -21.53 4.80
CA ILE A 59 -1.81 -20.41 4.05
C ILE A 59 -0.89 -19.94 2.92
N HIS A 60 0.41 -19.82 3.16
CA HIS A 60 1.37 -19.43 2.13
C HIS A 60 1.42 -20.45 0.99
N CYS A 61 1.53 -21.74 1.32
CA CYS A 61 1.51 -22.82 0.33
C CYS A 61 0.23 -22.78 -0.52
N PHE A 62 -0.93 -22.55 0.10
CA PHE A 62 -2.18 -22.38 -0.62
C PHE A 62 -2.14 -21.20 -1.61
N ILE A 63 -1.60 -20.04 -1.19
CA ILE A 63 -1.44 -18.87 -2.06
C ILE A 63 -0.52 -19.20 -3.25
N VAL A 64 0.63 -19.84 -3.01
CA VAL A 64 1.58 -20.24 -4.05
C VAL A 64 0.93 -21.21 -5.04
N LEU A 65 0.16 -22.19 -4.56
CA LEU A 65 -0.58 -23.13 -5.41
C LEU A 65 -1.63 -22.42 -6.28
N CYS A 66 -2.32 -21.41 -5.76
CA CYS A 66 -3.23 -20.59 -6.56
C CYS A 66 -2.49 -19.86 -7.70
N ILE A 67 -1.31 -19.31 -7.42
CA ILE A 67 -0.47 -18.65 -8.44
C ILE A 67 0.02 -19.65 -9.49
N LEU A 68 0.55 -20.80 -9.06
CA LEU A 68 1.06 -21.84 -9.97
C LEU A 68 -0.06 -22.41 -10.85
N SER A 69 -1.23 -22.70 -10.28
CA SER A 69 -2.38 -23.18 -11.04
C SER A 69 -2.81 -22.17 -12.11
N TRP A 70 -2.77 -20.87 -11.80
CA TRP A 70 -3.05 -19.83 -12.79
C TRP A 70 -2.07 -19.87 -13.97
N PHE A 71 -0.78 -20.13 -13.76
CA PHE A 71 0.17 -20.28 -14.87
C PHE A 71 -0.14 -21.49 -15.76
N ILE A 72 -0.54 -22.62 -15.15
CA ILE A 72 -0.76 -23.90 -15.85
C ILE A 72 -2.09 -23.89 -16.64
N MET A 73 -3.13 -23.25 -16.12
CA MET A 73 -4.46 -23.29 -16.75
C MET A 73 -4.44 -22.64 -18.15
N LYS A 74 -5.04 -23.28 -19.15
CA LYS A 74 -5.23 -22.69 -20.49
C LYS A 74 -6.30 -21.60 -20.39
N GLN A 75 -5.90 -20.32 -20.33
CA GLN A 75 -6.79 -19.16 -20.22
C GLN A 75 -6.47 -18.12 -21.31
N GLU A 76 -7.43 -17.24 -21.60
CA GLU A 76 -7.37 -16.23 -22.67
C GLU A 76 -6.25 -15.18 -22.49
N LYS A 77 -5.75 -14.97 -21.26
CA LYS A 77 -4.73 -13.96 -20.91
C LYS A 77 -3.28 -14.43 -21.10
N GLN A 78 -2.95 -15.11 -22.21
CA GLN A 78 -1.61 -15.69 -22.40
C GLN A 78 -0.48 -14.65 -22.41
N LEU A 79 -0.72 -13.48 -23.02
CA LEU A 79 0.29 -12.41 -23.06
C LEU A 79 0.59 -11.87 -21.65
N LEU A 80 -0.44 -11.67 -20.83
CA LEU A 80 -0.28 -11.26 -19.44
C LEU A 80 0.53 -12.29 -18.64
N LYS A 81 0.26 -13.59 -18.84
CA LYS A 81 1.05 -14.67 -18.21
C LYS A 81 2.52 -14.61 -18.61
N TYR A 82 2.80 -14.47 -19.90
CA TYR A 82 4.17 -14.40 -20.40
C TYR A 82 4.92 -13.19 -19.83
N LYS A 83 4.30 -12.00 -19.84
CA LYS A 83 4.86 -10.79 -19.23
C LYS A 83 5.11 -10.96 -17.72
N SER A 84 4.18 -11.59 -17.01
CA SER A 84 4.29 -11.86 -15.57
C SER A 84 5.38 -12.88 -15.26
N PHE A 85 5.58 -13.86 -16.15
CA PHE A 85 6.66 -14.85 -16.03
C PHE A 85 8.03 -14.20 -16.29
N ILE A 86 8.17 -13.38 -17.32
CA ILE A 86 9.42 -12.62 -17.54
C ILE A 86 9.77 -11.77 -16.32
N LEU A 87 8.78 -11.09 -15.73
CA LEU A 87 9.00 -10.25 -14.56
C LEU A 87 9.62 -11.05 -13.40
N ILE A 88 9.09 -12.24 -13.08
CA ILE A 88 9.66 -13.06 -12.00
C ILE A 88 11.08 -13.50 -12.31
N VAL A 89 11.33 -13.94 -13.54
CA VAL A 89 12.65 -14.40 -13.98
C VAL A 89 13.65 -13.26 -13.89
N VAL A 90 13.30 -12.05 -14.31
CA VAL A 90 14.15 -10.86 -14.21
C VAL A 90 14.46 -10.53 -12.75
N ILE A 91 13.46 -10.46 -11.88
CA ILE A 91 13.68 -10.15 -10.45
C ILE A 91 14.58 -11.22 -9.81
N CYS A 92 14.25 -12.50 -9.97
CA CYS A 92 15.06 -13.59 -9.43
C CYS A 92 16.51 -13.56 -9.97
N SER A 93 16.68 -13.27 -11.26
CA SER A 93 18.01 -13.14 -11.87
C SER A 93 18.79 -11.98 -11.27
N LEU A 94 18.16 -10.83 -11.02
CA LEU A 94 18.83 -9.68 -10.39
C LEU A 94 19.33 -10.01 -8.97
N PHE A 95 18.49 -10.69 -8.17
CA PHE A 95 18.87 -11.14 -6.84
C PHE A 95 19.98 -12.20 -6.88
N LEU A 96 19.90 -13.17 -7.79
CA LEU A 96 20.92 -14.20 -7.97
C LEU A 96 22.26 -13.60 -8.40
N LEU A 97 22.26 -12.72 -9.41
CA LEU A 97 23.47 -12.05 -9.86
C LEU A 97 24.08 -11.21 -8.73
N LYS A 98 23.25 -10.49 -7.95
CA LYS A 98 23.75 -9.74 -6.79
C LYS A 98 24.44 -10.64 -5.78
N TYR A 99 23.85 -11.79 -5.45
CA TYR A 99 24.43 -12.76 -4.53
C TYR A 99 25.77 -13.31 -5.05
N LEU A 100 25.84 -13.68 -6.34
CA LEU A 100 27.04 -14.26 -6.95
C LEU A 100 28.20 -13.26 -7.05
N PHE A 101 27.92 -11.99 -7.38
CA PHE A 101 28.96 -10.98 -7.58
C PHE A 101 29.33 -10.20 -6.31
N ASN A 102 28.50 -10.23 -5.27
CA ASN A 102 28.77 -9.53 -4.02
C ASN A 102 28.23 -10.32 -2.82
N SER A 103 29.05 -11.25 -2.34
CA SER A 103 28.73 -12.10 -1.19
C SER A 103 28.52 -11.33 0.11
N SER A 104 29.03 -10.10 0.24
CA SER A 104 28.83 -9.28 1.45
C SER A 104 27.38 -8.79 1.59
N VAL A 105 26.57 -8.88 0.53
CA VAL A 105 25.12 -8.58 0.59
C VAL A 105 24.33 -9.81 1.05
N GLY A 106 24.97 -10.97 1.18
CA GLY A 106 24.34 -12.23 1.61
C GLY A 106 23.54 -12.09 2.91
N ILE A 107 24.08 -11.38 3.91
CA ILE A 107 23.41 -11.13 5.20
C ILE A 107 22.08 -10.40 5.00
N TRP A 108 22.06 -9.40 4.12
CA TRP A 108 20.87 -8.63 3.78
C TRP A 108 19.87 -9.42 2.94
N LEU A 109 20.35 -10.35 2.12
CA LEU A 109 19.49 -11.20 1.32
C LEU A 109 18.81 -12.28 2.16
N SER A 110 19.50 -12.81 3.17
CA SER A 110 18.95 -13.82 4.08
C SER A 110 18.07 -13.24 5.19
N ASP A 111 18.02 -11.92 5.34
CA ASP A 111 17.21 -11.29 6.39
C ASP A 111 15.72 -11.57 6.18
N ASN A 112 15.06 -12.09 7.20
CA ASN A 112 13.64 -12.43 7.14
C ASN A 112 12.73 -11.19 7.07
N THR A 113 13.13 -10.08 7.68
CA THR A 113 12.31 -8.86 7.77
C THR A 113 12.48 -7.97 6.54
N TYR A 114 13.69 -7.88 6.00
CA TYR A 114 14.06 -6.91 4.97
C TYR A 114 14.71 -7.53 3.73
N GLY A 115 14.91 -8.85 3.73
CA GLY A 115 15.65 -9.57 2.71
C GLY A 115 14.79 -10.22 1.62
N PHE A 116 15.37 -11.19 0.92
CA PHE A 116 14.70 -11.97 -0.12
C PHE A 116 13.41 -12.65 0.38
N PRO A 117 13.36 -13.24 1.59
CA PRO A 117 12.13 -13.79 2.14
C PRO A 117 11.01 -12.75 2.23
N ALA A 118 11.30 -11.51 2.64
CA ALA A 118 10.29 -10.44 2.68
C ALA A 118 9.80 -10.05 1.28
N VAL A 119 10.61 -10.13 0.23
CA VAL A 119 10.21 -9.78 -1.15
C VAL A 119 9.21 -10.79 -1.73
N PHE A 120 9.40 -12.08 -1.44
CA PHE A 120 8.62 -13.19 -2.00
C PHE A 120 7.64 -13.83 -1.00
N GLY A 121 7.75 -13.53 0.29
CA GLY A 121 6.91 -14.05 1.38
C GLY A 121 7.30 -15.44 1.91
N LEU A 122 8.58 -15.82 1.85
CA LEU A 122 9.03 -17.21 2.04
C LEU A 122 9.18 -17.68 3.51
N ASP A 123 9.06 -16.79 4.48
CA ASP A 123 9.40 -17.03 5.90
C ASP A 123 8.23 -16.82 6.88
N GLY A 124 6.99 -16.85 6.40
CA GLY A 124 5.81 -16.55 7.22
C GLY A 124 5.49 -15.05 7.33
N GLY A 125 6.37 -14.17 6.85
CA GLY A 125 6.11 -12.76 6.59
C GLY A 125 5.26 -12.53 5.32
N ILE A 126 4.21 -13.33 5.12
CA ILE A 126 3.37 -13.33 3.90
C ILE A 126 2.84 -11.92 3.58
N PHE A 127 2.69 -11.06 4.60
CA PHE A 127 2.02 -9.76 4.52
C PHE A 127 2.96 -8.60 4.19
N SER A 128 4.27 -8.87 4.08
CA SER A 128 5.27 -8.00 3.47
C SER A 128 5.71 -8.49 2.09
N ALA A 129 5.11 -9.55 1.54
CA ALA A 129 5.54 -10.13 0.27
C ALA A 129 5.16 -9.24 -0.93
N GLY A 130 6.05 -8.30 -1.26
CA GLY A 130 5.89 -7.34 -2.34
C GLY A 130 5.50 -8.01 -3.66
N VAL A 131 6.37 -8.86 -4.19
CA VAL A 131 6.18 -9.51 -5.50
C VAL A 131 4.98 -10.47 -5.49
N THR A 132 4.71 -11.12 -4.36
CA THR A 132 3.52 -11.99 -4.22
C THR A 132 2.21 -11.19 -4.31
N ALA A 133 2.18 -9.96 -3.79
CA ALA A 133 1.03 -9.07 -3.93
C ALA A 133 0.70 -8.76 -5.40
N TYR A 134 1.71 -8.68 -6.28
CA TYR A 134 1.51 -8.51 -7.72
C TYR A 134 0.73 -9.70 -8.32
N TYR A 135 1.15 -10.93 -8.01
CA TYR A 135 0.48 -12.13 -8.53
C TYR A 135 -0.92 -12.30 -7.96
N ILE A 136 -1.12 -12.04 -6.67
CA ILE A 136 -2.44 -12.10 -6.03
C ILE A 136 -3.47 -11.22 -6.77
N ILE A 137 -3.06 -10.06 -7.27
CA ILE A 137 -3.94 -9.17 -8.04
C ILE A 137 -4.14 -9.66 -9.49
N ILE A 138 -3.09 -10.16 -10.15
CA ILE A 138 -3.16 -10.62 -11.54
C ILE A 138 -4.03 -11.85 -11.74
N ILE A 139 -4.05 -12.78 -10.77
CA ILE A 139 -4.88 -13.99 -10.87
C ILE A 139 -6.38 -13.69 -10.73
N GLN A 140 -6.77 -12.46 -10.36
CA GLN A 140 -8.16 -12.08 -10.20
C GLN A 140 -8.86 -11.92 -11.55
N LYS A 141 -10.12 -12.35 -11.60
CA LYS A 141 -10.91 -12.34 -12.83
C LYS A 141 -11.22 -10.92 -13.31
N ASN A 142 -11.74 -10.09 -12.41
CA ASN A 142 -12.16 -8.71 -12.68
C ASN A 142 -12.05 -7.84 -11.41
N SER A 143 -12.30 -6.54 -11.56
CA SER A 143 -12.22 -5.58 -10.46
C SER A 143 -13.25 -5.81 -9.36
N ASP A 144 -14.42 -6.36 -9.67
CA ASP A 144 -15.44 -6.61 -8.63
C ASP A 144 -15.03 -7.76 -7.71
N THR A 145 -14.40 -8.81 -8.23
CA THR A 145 -13.81 -9.88 -7.40
C THR A 145 -12.76 -9.30 -6.44
N VAL A 146 -11.89 -8.42 -6.94
CA VAL A 146 -10.88 -7.74 -6.11
C VAL A 146 -11.52 -6.89 -5.02
N ILE A 147 -12.46 -6.02 -5.39
CA ILE A 147 -13.13 -5.11 -4.44
C ILE A 147 -13.91 -5.89 -3.38
N ASN A 148 -14.62 -6.95 -3.77
CA ASN A 148 -15.32 -7.82 -2.83
C ASN A 148 -14.35 -8.56 -1.90
N GLY A 149 -13.22 -9.04 -2.41
CA GLY A 149 -12.19 -9.67 -1.58
C GLY A 149 -11.57 -8.67 -0.59
N LEU A 150 -11.20 -7.47 -1.05
CA LEU A 150 -10.71 -6.40 -0.19
C LEU A 150 -11.74 -5.97 0.86
N LYS A 151 -13.04 -5.98 0.52
CA LYS A 151 -14.14 -5.72 1.48
C LYS A 151 -14.20 -6.77 2.58
N ILE A 152 -13.95 -8.04 2.26
CA ILE A 152 -13.85 -9.11 3.27
C ILE A 152 -12.58 -8.90 4.11
N SER A 153 -11.43 -8.63 3.49
CA SER A 153 -10.18 -8.34 4.22
C SER A 153 -10.32 -7.14 5.16
N ASN A 154 -11.05 -6.10 4.73
CA ASN A 154 -11.36 -4.91 5.52
C ASN A 154 -12.04 -5.27 6.85
N CYS A 155 -12.97 -6.23 6.87
CA CYS A 155 -13.60 -6.68 8.12
C CYS A 155 -12.58 -7.28 9.10
N PHE A 156 -11.71 -8.17 8.63
CA PHE A 156 -10.66 -8.78 9.47
C PHE A 156 -9.69 -7.74 10.02
N ILE A 157 -9.24 -6.81 9.17
CA ILE A 157 -8.30 -5.77 9.57
C ILE A 157 -8.96 -4.80 10.58
N ILE A 158 -10.22 -4.43 10.39
CA ILE A 158 -10.95 -3.57 11.35
C ILE A 158 -10.96 -4.22 12.74
N VAL A 159 -11.29 -5.50 12.85
CA VAL A 159 -11.30 -6.22 14.13
C VAL A 159 -9.90 -6.19 14.77
N TYR A 160 -8.87 -6.48 13.99
CA TYR A 160 -7.48 -6.42 14.45
C TYR A 160 -7.07 -5.03 14.95
N LEU A 161 -7.37 -3.97 14.18
CA LEU A 161 -7.02 -2.61 14.56
C LEU A 161 -7.80 -2.12 15.77
N LEU A 162 -9.10 -2.44 15.88
CA LEU A 162 -9.89 -2.10 17.07
C LEU A 162 -9.33 -2.78 18.32
N PHE A 163 -8.88 -4.04 18.20
CA PHE A 163 -8.19 -4.72 19.29
C PHE A 163 -6.87 -4.04 19.66
N MET A 164 -6.06 -3.63 18.69
CA MET A 164 -4.82 -2.89 18.97
C MET A 164 -5.09 -1.53 19.62
N ALA A 165 -6.11 -0.80 19.16
CA ALA A 165 -6.53 0.46 19.75
C ALA A 165 -7.01 0.26 21.19
N TYR A 166 -7.81 -0.78 21.45
CA TYR A 166 -8.26 -1.12 22.80
C TYR A 166 -7.09 -1.45 23.74
N ASN A 167 -6.10 -2.23 23.30
CA ASN A 167 -4.93 -2.49 24.12
C ASN A 167 -4.12 -1.22 24.36
N ARG A 168 -3.99 -0.35 23.37
CA ARG A 168 -3.31 0.93 23.51
C ARG A 168 -3.99 1.83 24.54
N THR A 169 -5.32 1.89 24.55
CA THR A 169 -6.06 2.68 25.54
C THR A 169 -5.93 2.09 26.94
N LYS A 170 -5.90 0.75 27.06
CA LYS A 170 -5.71 0.07 28.35
C LYS A 170 -4.29 0.22 28.90
N LEU A 171 -3.26 0.09 28.06
CA LEU A 171 -1.86 0.01 28.47
C LEU A 171 -1.15 1.37 28.49
N GLY A 172 -1.65 2.37 27.77
CA GLY A 172 -0.97 3.66 27.65
C GLY A 172 0.14 3.70 26.59
N TYR A 173 0.44 2.59 25.92
CA TYR A 173 1.47 2.51 24.86
C TYR A 173 1.19 1.36 23.89
N PHE A 174 1.89 1.37 22.74
CA PHE A 174 2.01 0.23 21.84
C PHE A 174 3.29 -0.54 22.14
N TRP A 175 3.21 -1.86 22.13
CA TRP A 175 4.38 -2.71 21.96
C TRP A 175 4.80 -2.69 20.50
N VAL A 176 6.05 -2.26 20.25
CA VAL A 176 6.64 -2.22 18.92
C VAL A 176 7.97 -2.95 18.98
N THR A 177 8.24 -3.79 17.99
CA THR A 177 9.57 -4.39 17.84
C THR A 177 10.56 -3.29 17.43
N GLY A 178 11.49 -2.97 18.33
CA GLY A 178 12.58 -2.04 18.15
C GLY A 178 13.82 -2.70 17.56
N GLU A 179 14.95 -1.99 17.62
CA GLU A 179 16.20 -2.49 17.04
C GLU A 179 16.69 -3.76 17.72
N GLY A 180 17.18 -4.72 16.92
CA GLY A 180 17.63 -6.03 17.42
C GLY A 180 16.52 -6.98 17.89
N GLY A 181 15.25 -6.70 17.56
CA GLY A 181 14.12 -7.56 17.95
C GLY A 181 13.58 -7.28 19.36
N ILE A 182 14.12 -6.28 20.05
CA ILE A 182 13.73 -5.92 21.42
C ILE A 182 12.39 -5.20 21.40
N SER A 183 11.44 -5.62 22.24
CA SER A 183 10.15 -4.95 22.35
C SER A 183 10.29 -3.62 23.10
N VAL A 184 9.96 -2.52 22.43
CA VAL A 184 9.99 -1.16 22.99
C VAL A 184 8.58 -0.60 23.10
N GLN A 185 8.35 0.19 24.14
CA GLN A 185 7.09 0.91 24.34
C GLN A 185 7.13 2.20 23.53
N LYS A 186 6.12 2.41 22.68
CA LYS A 186 5.98 3.64 21.90
C LYS A 186 4.58 4.22 22.06
N ALA A 187 4.47 5.54 22.11
CA ALA A 187 3.18 6.23 22.14
C ALA A 187 2.36 6.00 20.85
N TYR A 188 3.05 5.80 19.72
CA TYR A 188 2.48 5.60 18.38
C TYR A 188 2.96 4.28 17.76
N ASN A 189 2.21 3.80 16.75
CA ASN A 189 2.59 2.64 15.96
C ASN A 189 2.41 2.94 14.46
N MET A 190 3.51 2.86 13.70
CA MET A 190 3.50 3.19 12.27
C MET A 190 2.61 2.25 11.47
N SER A 191 2.74 0.94 11.69
CA SER A 191 1.93 -0.08 11.01
C SER A 191 0.44 0.12 11.28
N PHE A 192 0.05 0.41 12.53
CA PHE A 192 -1.33 0.76 12.88
C PHE A 192 -1.83 1.95 12.07
N GLY A 193 -1.04 3.02 11.96
CA GLY A 193 -1.37 4.19 11.15
C GLY A 193 -1.61 3.84 9.69
N TYR A 194 -0.68 3.12 9.07
CA TYR A 194 -0.79 2.76 7.65
C TYR A 194 -1.95 1.80 7.34
N TYR A 195 -2.20 0.81 8.20
CA TYR A 195 -3.40 -0.02 8.06
C TYR A 195 -4.68 0.79 8.24
N SER A 196 -4.69 1.77 9.17
CA SER A 196 -5.83 2.69 9.34
C SER A 196 -6.06 3.57 8.09
N CYS A 197 -4.98 4.04 7.43
CA CYS A 197 -5.08 4.71 6.14
C CYS A 197 -5.68 3.82 5.05
N PHE A 198 -5.23 2.57 4.97
CA PHE A 198 -5.77 1.60 4.01
C PHE A 198 -7.28 1.37 4.23
N ILE A 199 -7.69 1.11 5.47
CA ILE A 199 -9.12 0.96 5.81
C ILE A 199 -9.90 2.21 5.47
N SER A 200 -9.41 3.39 5.84
CA SER A 200 -10.10 4.63 5.55
C SER A 200 -10.30 4.84 4.05
N THR A 201 -9.22 4.80 3.26
CA THR A 201 -9.27 5.04 1.81
C THR A 201 -10.11 3.98 1.06
N LEU A 202 -10.03 2.71 1.46
CA LEU A 202 -10.89 1.65 0.91
C LEU A 202 -12.36 1.92 1.20
N ASN A 203 -12.72 2.32 2.43
CA ASN A 203 -14.11 2.61 2.77
C ASN A 203 -14.65 3.88 2.06
N VAL A 204 -13.80 4.86 1.71
CA VAL A 204 -14.20 5.94 0.80
C VAL A 204 -14.59 5.38 -0.58
N ILE A 205 -13.79 4.47 -1.14
CA ILE A 205 -14.11 3.82 -2.42
C ILE A 205 -15.41 3.00 -2.31
N LEU A 206 -15.58 2.22 -1.24
CA LEU A 206 -16.80 1.46 -0.99
C LEU A 206 -18.03 2.39 -0.83
N TRP A 207 -17.89 3.55 -0.18
CA TRP A 207 -18.94 4.55 -0.12
C TRP A 207 -19.28 5.12 -1.51
N ILE A 208 -18.27 5.42 -2.35
CA ILE A 208 -18.50 5.90 -3.72
C ILE A 208 -19.28 4.85 -4.54
N LYS A 209 -18.95 3.56 -4.41
CA LYS A 209 -19.60 2.46 -5.13
C LYS A 209 -20.98 2.12 -4.58
N GLU A 210 -21.10 1.93 -3.27
CA GLU A 210 -22.30 1.35 -2.63
C GLU A 210 -23.24 2.40 -2.01
N ARG A 211 -22.75 3.64 -1.79
CA ARG A 211 -23.48 4.75 -1.14
C ARG A 211 -23.99 4.47 0.27
N LYS A 212 -23.45 3.45 0.95
CA LYS A 212 -23.83 3.10 2.33
C LYS A 212 -23.10 3.98 3.33
N ILE A 213 -23.85 4.62 4.24
CA ILE A 213 -23.33 5.61 5.20
C ILE A 213 -22.29 5.02 6.16
N TYR A 214 -22.41 3.74 6.53
CA TYR A 214 -21.44 3.13 7.45
C TYR A 214 -20.02 3.16 6.87
N ASN A 215 -19.84 3.09 5.55
CA ASN A 215 -18.52 3.14 4.92
C ASN A 215 -17.86 4.50 5.19
N ILE A 216 -18.58 5.62 5.07
CA ILE A 216 -17.97 6.93 5.35
C ILE A 216 -17.70 7.11 6.85
N ILE A 217 -18.55 6.58 7.73
CA ILE A 217 -18.32 6.59 9.19
C ILE A 217 -17.04 5.83 9.52
N VAL A 218 -16.88 4.60 9.03
CA VAL A 218 -15.67 3.80 9.19
C VAL A 218 -14.45 4.56 8.66
N SER A 219 -14.56 5.20 7.49
CA SER A 219 -13.46 6.00 6.95
C SER A 219 -13.03 7.14 7.87
N VAL A 220 -13.98 7.90 8.41
CA VAL A 220 -13.69 9.02 9.32
C VAL A 220 -13.05 8.51 10.61
N VAL A 221 -13.61 7.46 11.22
CA VAL A 221 -13.06 6.87 12.46
C VAL A 221 -11.61 6.42 12.25
N PHE A 222 -11.32 5.66 11.19
CA PHE A 222 -9.96 5.19 10.93
C PHE A 222 -9.01 6.31 10.49
N SER A 223 -9.50 7.40 9.88
CA SER A 223 -8.68 8.60 9.66
C SER A 223 -8.26 9.25 10.96
N LEU A 224 -9.20 9.43 11.90
CA LEU A 224 -8.90 9.98 13.21
C LEU A 224 -7.95 9.09 13.99
N LEU A 225 -8.15 7.76 13.98
CA LEU A 225 -7.24 6.81 14.61
C LEU A 225 -5.83 6.85 13.98
N SER A 226 -5.74 6.98 12.65
CA SER A 226 -4.46 7.13 11.97
C SER A 226 -3.73 8.40 12.39
N ILE A 227 -4.44 9.51 12.58
CA ILE A 227 -3.83 10.77 13.03
C ILE A 227 -3.43 10.66 14.51
N ALA A 228 -4.30 10.08 15.34
CA ALA A 228 -4.11 9.93 16.77
C ALA A 228 -2.91 9.04 17.12
N TYR A 229 -2.83 7.86 16.51
CA TYR A 229 -1.92 6.79 16.90
C TYR A 229 -0.89 6.40 15.83
N GLY A 230 -1.01 6.94 14.61
CA GLY A 230 -0.14 6.63 13.48
C GLY A 230 1.08 7.55 13.36
N SER A 231 1.75 7.47 12.21
CA SER A 231 2.87 8.35 11.87
C SER A 231 2.43 9.51 10.99
N ARG A 232 3.20 10.62 11.00
CA ARG A 232 3.02 11.76 10.08
C ARG A 232 2.97 11.33 8.60
N GLY A 233 3.65 10.25 8.23
CA GLY A 233 3.64 9.70 6.87
C GLY A 233 2.25 9.27 6.36
N ALA A 234 1.28 9.06 7.26
CA ALA A 234 -0.12 8.82 6.91
C ALA A 234 -0.74 9.99 6.12
N ILE A 235 -0.33 11.23 6.40
CA ILE A 235 -0.86 12.44 5.74
C ILE A 235 -0.56 12.39 4.23
N ILE A 236 0.63 11.91 3.85
CA ILE A 236 1.05 11.79 2.45
C ILE A 236 0.12 10.82 1.70
N ILE A 237 -0.26 9.70 2.33
CA ILE A 237 -1.18 8.72 1.75
C ILE A 237 -2.54 9.37 1.47
N TYR A 238 -3.10 10.09 2.46
CA TYR A 238 -4.37 10.80 2.28
C TYR A 238 -4.31 11.88 1.21
N LEU A 239 -3.20 12.62 1.15
CA LEU A 239 -3.00 13.66 0.14
C LEU A 239 -2.97 13.07 -1.27
N ILE A 240 -2.18 12.03 -1.51
CA ILE A 240 -2.12 11.37 -2.83
C ILE A 240 -3.48 10.78 -3.19
N PHE A 241 -4.17 10.15 -2.24
CA PHE A 241 -5.51 9.59 -2.45
C PHE A 241 -6.52 10.66 -2.84
N ALA A 242 -6.58 11.76 -2.07
CA ALA A 242 -7.50 12.87 -2.30
C ALA A 242 -7.23 13.56 -3.65
N LEU A 243 -5.96 13.82 -3.97
CA LEU A 243 -5.58 14.42 -5.26
C LEU A 243 -5.93 13.50 -6.44
N SER A 244 -5.70 12.20 -6.31
CA SER A 244 -6.01 11.21 -7.36
C SER A 244 -7.52 11.11 -7.60
N LEU A 245 -8.33 11.05 -6.53
CA LEU A 245 -9.79 11.07 -6.64
C LEU A 245 -10.31 12.41 -7.17
N PHE A 246 -9.77 13.52 -6.68
CA PHE A 246 -10.13 14.86 -7.15
C PHE A 246 -9.89 14.96 -8.66
N TRP A 247 -8.71 14.58 -9.14
CA TRP A 247 -8.40 14.54 -10.56
C TRP A 247 -9.39 13.67 -11.35
N LEU A 248 -9.66 12.45 -10.86
CA LEU A 248 -10.61 11.52 -11.49
C LEU A 248 -12.02 12.11 -11.64
N PHE A 249 -12.52 12.83 -10.63
CA PHE A 249 -13.84 13.46 -10.70
C PHE A 249 -13.84 14.76 -11.51
N MET A 250 -12.73 15.49 -11.50
CA MET A 250 -12.59 16.75 -12.23
C MET A 250 -12.48 16.54 -13.73
N LYS A 251 -11.83 15.46 -14.20
CA LYS A 251 -11.73 15.19 -15.64
C LYS A 251 -13.11 15.10 -16.32
N GLU A 252 -14.11 14.59 -15.61
CA GLU A 252 -15.47 14.38 -16.11
C GLU A 252 -16.44 15.54 -15.79
N ALA A 253 -16.02 16.49 -14.95
CA ALA A 253 -16.88 17.59 -14.53
C ALA A 253 -17.01 18.66 -15.63
N ASN A 254 -18.22 19.21 -15.80
CA ASN A 254 -18.43 20.41 -16.61
C ASN A 254 -17.80 21.65 -15.92
N VAL A 255 -17.60 22.73 -16.69
CA VAL A 255 -16.92 23.94 -16.21
C VAL A 255 -17.57 24.51 -14.94
N ALA A 256 -18.90 24.58 -14.89
CA ALA A 256 -19.63 25.07 -13.71
C ALA A 256 -19.35 24.24 -12.46
N LYS A 257 -19.40 22.90 -12.57
CA LYS A 257 -19.11 22.00 -11.44
C LYS A 257 -17.65 22.09 -11.03
N LYS A 258 -16.71 22.23 -11.99
CA LYS A 258 -15.30 22.45 -11.70
C LYS A 258 -15.10 23.72 -10.86
N LEU A 259 -15.71 24.82 -11.28
CA LEU A 259 -15.64 26.10 -10.54
C LEU A 259 -16.22 25.95 -9.14
N ILE A 260 -17.38 25.31 -8.97
CA ILE A 260 -17.98 25.08 -7.65
C ILE A 260 -17.04 24.28 -6.73
N ILE A 261 -16.45 23.19 -7.23
CA ILE A 261 -15.55 22.35 -6.42
C ILE A 261 -14.27 23.12 -6.08
N ILE A 262 -13.66 23.82 -7.05
CA ILE A 262 -12.45 24.62 -6.83
C ILE A 262 -12.72 25.73 -5.81
N SER A 263 -13.84 26.45 -5.95
CA SER A 263 -14.26 27.48 -4.99
C SER A 263 -14.50 26.89 -3.60
N ALA A 264 -15.14 25.71 -3.50
CA ALA A 264 -15.34 25.04 -2.22
C ALA A 264 -14.02 24.63 -1.56
N ILE A 265 -13.06 24.10 -2.34
CA ILE A 265 -11.71 23.77 -1.85
C ILE A 265 -10.98 25.04 -1.40
N PHE A 266 -11.06 26.13 -2.17
CA PHE A 266 -10.43 27.40 -1.82
C PHE A 266 -11.02 27.99 -0.53
N LEU A 267 -12.34 27.99 -0.39
CA LEU A 267 -13.02 28.44 0.83
C LEU A 267 -12.66 27.56 2.03
N PHE A 268 -12.68 26.24 1.86
CA PHE A 268 -12.32 25.30 2.92
C PHE A 268 -10.84 25.42 3.31
N GLY A 269 -9.94 25.55 2.34
CA GLY A 269 -8.52 25.78 2.57
C GLY A 269 -8.25 27.12 3.26
N SER A 270 -8.93 28.18 2.83
CA SER A 270 -8.85 29.50 3.49
C SER A 270 -9.36 29.43 4.94
N PHE A 271 -10.49 28.76 5.17
CA PHE A 271 -10.99 28.49 6.52
C PHE A 271 -9.98 27.71 7.35
N PHE A 272 -9.39 26.65 6.80
CA PHE A 272 -8.40 25.85 7.51
C PHE A 272 -7.14 26.65 7.87
N ILE A 273 -6.67 27.53 6.99
CA ILE A 273 -5.52 28.41 7.26
C ILE A 273 -5.86 29.44 8.34
N LEU A 274 -7.04 30.08 8.25
CA LEU A 274 -7.47 31.11 9.21
C LEU A 274 -7.69 30.55 10.61
N PHE A 275 -8.12 29.30 10.74
CA PHE A 275 -8.42 28.63 12.01
C PHE A 275 -7.47 27.46 12.29
N TYR A 276 -6.25 27.49 11.75
CA TYR A 276 -5.32 26.36 11.80
C TYR A 276 -5.09 25.88 13.24
N SER A 277 -4.64 26.78 14.12
CA SER A 277 -4.32 26.46 15.50
C SER A 277 -5.56 25.99 16.28
N GLU A 278 -6.70 26.63 16.08
CA GLU A 278 -7.97 26.30 16.73
C GLU A 278 -8.49 24.94 16.32
N ILE A 279 -8.37 24.58 15.03
CA ILE A 279 -8.77 23.27 14.50
C ILE A 279 -7.88 22.18 15.09
N ILE A 280 -6.55 22.38 15.10
CA ILE A 280 -5.65 21.37 15.67
C ILE A 280 -5.88 21.20 17.18
N LEU A 281 -6.07 22.29 17.93
CA LEU A 281 -6.42 22.24 19.35
C LEU A 281 -7.80 21.60 19.59
N PHE A 282 -8.77 21.84 18.72
CA PHE A 282 -10.08 21.18 18.78
C PHE A 282 -9.95 19.66 18.56
N LEU A 283 -9.17 19.23 17.57
CA LEU A 283 -8.88 17.81 17.34
C LEU A 283 -8.17 17.20 18.55
N GLN A 284 -7.20 17.89 19.13
CA GLN A 284 -6.51 17.45 20.34
C GLN A 284 -7.48 17.28 21.51
N ARG A 285 -8.42 18.23 21.72
CA ARG A 285 -9.46 18.12 22.75
C ARG A 285 -10.38 16.92 22.55
N ILE A 286 -10.77 16.64 21.31
CA ILE A 286 -11.55 15.43 20.98
C ILE A 286 -10.75 14.18 21.36
N LEU A 287 -9.47 14.12 20.98
CA LEU A 287 -8.61 12.99 21.31
C LEU A 287 -8.47 12.79 22.82
N VAL A 288 -8.23 13.85 23.57
CA VAL A 288 -8.15 13.82 25.04
C VAL A 288 -9.46 13.32 25.66
N TYR A 289 -10.61 13.77 25.16
CA TYR A 289 -11.93 13.29 25.61
C TYR A 289 -12.08 11.76 25.43
N PHE A 290 -11.52 11.21 24.35
CA PHE A 290 -11.50 9.76 24.09
C PHE A 290 -10.31 9.03 24.76
N GLY A 291 -9.62 9.67 25.70
CA GLY A 291 -8.54 9.05 26.47
C GLY A 291 -7.18 9.03 25.75
N VAL A 292 -6.99 9.87 24.73
CA VAL A 292 -5.73 10.03 24.00
C VAL A 292 -5.07 11.34 24.41
N SER A 293 -4.16 11.25 25.37
CA SER A 293 -3.46 12.41 25.94
C SER A 293 -2.34 12.94 25.05
N GLU A 294 -1.69 12.07 24.26
CA GLU A 294 -0.50 12.40 23.45
C GLU A 294 -0.72 11.98 22.00
N SER A 295 -0.52 12.92 21.06
CA SER A 295 -0.56 12.65 19.63
C SER A 295 0.59 13.35 18.94
N ARG A 296 1.64 12.58 18.64
CA ARG A 296 2.85 13.08 17.98
C ARG A 296 2.55 13.84 16.68
N THR A 297 1.56 13.39 15.91
CA THR A 297 1.19 14.05 14.65
C THR A 297 0.61 15.44 14.91
N LEU A 298 -0.30 15.58 15.88
CA LEU A 298 -0.89 16.89 16.19
C LEU A 298 0.12 17.82 16.89
N GLU A 299 0.94 17.29 17.78
CA GLU A 299 2.03 18.03 18.44
C GLU A 299 3.02 18.60 17.42
N SER A 300 3.46 17.79 16.45
CA SER A 300 4.34 18.26 15.38
C SER A 300 3.67 19.30 14.48
N LEU A 301 2.37 19.16 14.19
CA LEU A 301 1.62 20.17 13.44
C LEU A 301 1.55 21.50 14.22
N LEU A 302 1.25 21.46 15.52
CA LEU A 302 1.24 22.66 16.38
C LEU A 302 2.61 23.32 16.50
N ALA A 303 3.67 22.51 16.61
CA ALA A 303 5.04 23.00 16.73
C ALA A 303 5.58 23.60 15.42
N GLY A 304 4.86 23.47 14.29
CA GLY A 304 5.37 23.82 12.96
C GLY A 304 6.50 22.89 12.48
N ASP A 305 6.83 21.87 13.26
CA ASP A 305 7.90 20.92 12.98
C ASP A 305 7.37 19.73 12.16
N ILE A 306 7.09 20.02 10.89
CA ILE A 306 6.64 19.03 9.92
C ILE A 306 7.83 18.15 9.47
N SER A 307 9.07 18.57 9.75
CA SER A 307 10.30 18.05 9.17
C SER A 307 11.42 17.81 10.18
N ASP A 308 11.14 17.24 11.34
CA ASP A 308 12.21 16.65 12.18
C ASP A 308 13.06 15.65 11.33
N THR A 309 14.22 16.13 10.84
CA THR A 309 14.91 15.68 9.62
C THR A 309 16.32 15.17 9.86
N ASP A 310 16.89 15.35 11.05
CA ASP A 310 18.32 15.13 11.30
C ASP A 310 18.79 13.72 10.87
N THR A 311 18.03 12.69 11.23
CA THR A 311 18.33 11.30 10.81
C THR A 311 18.10 11.03 9.32
N ARG A 312 17.20 11.76 8.66
CA ARG A 312 16.90 11.59 7.23
C ARG A 312 17.87 12.35 6.33
N ASP A 313 18.34 13.51 6.77
CA ASP A 313 19.31 14.29 6.03
C ASP A 313 20.66 13.56 5.94
N GLU A 314 21.09 12.93 7.04
CA GLU A 314 22.25 12.04 7.05
C GLU A 314 22.07 10.84 6.11
N LEU A 315 20.92 10.15 6.18
CA LEU A 315 20.58 9.04 5.28
C LEU A 315 20.60 9.45 3.81
N TRP A 316 20.01 10.61 3.48
CA TRP A 316 19.95 11.11 2.13
C TRP A 316 21.28 11.63 1.62
N ALA A 317 22.16 12.11 2.51
CA ALA A 317 23.54 12.45 2.15
C ALA A 317 24.31 11.21 1.71
N ILE A 318 24.26 10.12 2.49
CA ILE A 318 24.87 8.84 2.12
C ILE A 318 24.32 8.35 0.78
N ALA A 319 23.01 8.36 0.61
CA ALA A 319 22.34 7.96 -0.63
C ALA A 319 22.79 8.77 -1.85
N LYS A 320 22.95 10.09 -1.71
CA LYS A 320 23.42 10.97 -2.78
C LYS A 320 24.87 10.66 -3.16
N GLU A 321 25.74 10.37 -2.20
CA GLU A 321 27.13 9.98 -2.48
C GLU A 321 27.19 8.65 -3.23
N LEU A 322 26.35 7.67 -2.88
CA LEU A 322 26.24 6.42 -3.65
C LEU A 322 25.80 6.70 -5.10
N ILE A 323 24.80 7.57 -5.31
CA ILE A 323 24.38 7.92 -6.66
C ILE A 323 25.55 8.55 -7.44
N LYS A 324 26.28 9.49 -6.84
CA LYS A 324 27.44 10.12 -7.50
C LYS A 324 28.54 9.12 -7.86
N ASP A 325 28.80 8.14 -7.01
CA ASP A 325 29.87 7.15 -7.20
C ASP A 325 29.62 6.20 -8.38
N ARG A 326 28.35 5.78 -8.59
CA ARG A 326 28.02 4.70 -9.55
C ARG A 326 27.04 5.07 -10.65
N PHE A 327 26.55 6.31 -10.71
CA PHE A 327 25.73 6.75 -11.85
C PHE A 327 26.57 6.75 -13.13
N PRO A 328 26.08 6.22 -14.27
CA PRO A 328 24.70 5.82 -14.57
C PRO A 328 24.35 4.34 -14.33
N PHE A 329 25.22 3.51 -13.76
CA PHE A 329 25.03 2.06 -13.66
C PHE A 329 24.30 1.59 -12.39
N GLY A 330 24.49 2.29 -11.26
CA GLY A 330 23.95 1.88 -9.97
C GLY A 330 24.71 0.72 -9.30
N TYR A 331 24.24 0.32 -8.12
CA TYR A 331 24.84 -0.70 -7.25
C TYR A 331 24.13 -2.08 -7.32
N GLY A 332 23.08 -2.18 -8.13
CA GLY A 332 22.22 -3.37 -8.21
C GLY A 332 21.21 -3.46 -7.06
N VAL A 333 20.42 -4.53 -7.07
CA VAL A 333 19.43 -4.82 -6.02
C VAL A 333 20.08 -4.79 -4.65
N PHE A 334 19.42 -4.14 -3.68
CA PHE A 334 19.94 -3.93 -2.32
C PHE A 334 21.30 -3.21 -2.28
N GLY A 335 21.61 -2.41 -3.31
CA GLY A 335 22.87 -1.71 -3.44
C GLY A 335 23.23 -0.79 -2.27
N GLU A 336 22.24 -0.11 -1.68
CA GLU A 336 22.45 0.77 -0.51
C GLU A 336 22.59 0.03 0.83
N ARG A 337 22.14 -1.24 0.92
CA ARG A 337 22.08 -2.00 2.18
C ARG A 337 23.45 -2.13 2.87
N PRO A 338 24.55 -2.47 2.18
CA PRO A 338 25.87 -2.55 2.81
C PRO A 338 26.43 -1.21 3.28
N HIS A 339 25.86 -0.08 2.84
CA HIS A 339 26.36 1.26 3.14
C HIS A 339 25.55 1.90 4.26
N ILE A 340 24.23 1.96 4.08
CA ILE A 340 23.29 2.49 5.09
C ILE A 340 23.18 1.53 6.28
N GLY A 341 23.25 0.23 6.01
CA GLY A 341 23.17 -0.83 7.00
C GLY A 341 24.28 -0.83 8.06
N LYS A 342 25.36 -0.08 7.84
CA LYS A 342 26.42 0.16 8.84
C LYS A 342 25.94 1.02 10.00
N TYR A 343 24.95 1.88 9.75
CA TYR A 343 24.45 2.87 10.69
C TYR A 343 23.02 2.56 11.13
N TYR A 344 22.22 1.95 10.25
CA TYR A 344 20.81 1.70 10.51
C TYR A 344 20.39 0.29 10.09
N MET A 345 19.77 -0.46 10.99
CA MET A 345 19.44 -1.88 10.81
C MET A 345 18.56 -2.20 9.59
N TRP A 346 17.78 -1.24 9.10
CA TRP A 346 16.88 -1.44 7.96
C TRP A 346 17.63 -1.31 6.62
N GLY A 347 18.73 -0.55 6.58
CA GLY A 347 19.64 -0.47 5.44
C GLY A 347 19.11 0.22 4.17
N TYR A 348 18.03 1.00 4.24
CA TYR A 348 17.52 1.83 3.12
C TYR A 348 17.40 3.31 3.48
N SER A 349 17.43 4.13 2.43
CA SER A 349 17.30 5.59 2.47
C SER A 349 15.90 6.14 2.80
N HIS A 350 14.90 5.28 3.01
CA HIS A 350 13.50 5.68 3.24
C HIS A 350 12.91 6.59 2.15
N ASN A 351 13.40 6.47 0.92
CA ASN A 351 12.94 7.24 -0.22
C ASN A 351 13.03 6.39 -1.50
N ILE A 352 11.88 6.04 -2.07
CA ILE A 352 11.79 5.21 -3.28
C ILE A 352 12.60 5.74 -4.47
N PHE A 353 12.68 7.06 -4.64
CA PHE A 353 13.42 7.64 -5.76
C PHE A 353 14.91 7.36 -5.59
N LEU A 354 15.44 7.62 -4.39
CA LEU A 354 16.84 7.35 -4.08
C LEU A 354 17.14 5.85 -4.15
N GLU A 355 16.30 5.01 -3.54
CA GLU A 355 16.49 3.56 -3.53
C GLU A 355 16.50 2.97 -4.96
N ILE A 356 15.57 3.38 -5.85
CA ILE A 356 15.53 2.90 -7.23
C ILE A 356 16.72 3.40 -8.06
N ILE A 357 17.14 4.66 -7.88
CA ILE A 357 18.28 5.22 -8.61
C ILE A 357 19.59 4.58 -8.13
N ILE A 358 19.76 4.34 -6.83
CA ILE A 358 20.94 3.61 -6.32
C ILE A 358 20.94 2.19 -6.86
N ALA A 359 19.79 1.52 -6.90
CA ALA A 359 19.71 0.15 -7.36
C ALA A 359 20.01 0.00 -8.87
N PHE A 360 19.49 0.90 -9.71
CA PHE A 360 19.48 0.71 -11.16
C PHE A 360 20.10 1.84 -11.97
N GLY A 361 20.63 2.89 -11.32
CA GLY A 361 21.20 4.05 -11.98
C GLY A 361 20.22 4.73 -12.93
N PHE A 362 20.65 4.98 -14.16
CA PHE A 362 19.85 5.58 -15.22
C PHE A 362 18.63 4.73 -15.59
N ILE A 363 18.74 3.39 -15.57
CA ILE A 363 17.60 2.50 -15.79
C ILE A 363 16.53 2.74 -14.72
N GLY A 364 16.95 3.02 -13.48
CA GLY A 364 16.05 3.37 -12.38
C GLY A 364 15.26 4.65 -12.67
N VAL A 365 15.92 5.69 -13.20
CA VAL A 365 15.25 6.93 -13.63
C VAL A 365 14.20 6.63 -14.70
N VAL A 366 14.54 5.83 -15.71
CA VAL A 366 13.60 5.44 -16.78
C VAL A 366 12.39 4.68 -16.21
N LEU A 367 12.62 3.74 -15.28
CA LEU A 367 11.54 2.98 -14.64
C LEU A 367 10.61 3.88 -13.82
N LEU A 368 11.16 4.83 -13.05
CA LEU A 368 10.38 5.80 -12.29
C LEU A 368 9.55 6.71 -13.19
N THR A 369 10.17 7.27 -14.23
CA THR A 369 9.46 8.10 -15.22
C THR A 369 8.36 7.31 -15.90
N PHE A 370 8.63 6.07 -16.30
CA PHE A 370 7.62 5.18 -16.88
C PHE A 370 6.47 4.91 -15.90
N PHE A 371 6.77 4.60 -14.63
CA PHE A 371 5.76 4.35 -13.60
C PHE A 371 4.85 5.56 -13.39
N ILE A 372 5.42 6.76 -13.30
CA ILE A 372 4.67 8.02 -13.15
C ILE A 372 3.77 8.25 -14.37
N ILE A 373 4.33 8.19 -15.59
CA ILE A 373 3.56 8.38 -16.83
C ILE A 373 2.43 7.36 -16.94
N LYS A 374 2.69 6.09 -16.60
CA LYS A 374 1.67 5.04 -16.60
C LYS A 374 0.59 5.28 -15.55
N SER A 375 0.95 5.78 -14.38
CA SER A 375 -0.02 6.12 -13.33
C SER A 375 -1.00 7.19 -13.82
N PHE A 376 -0.48 8.27 -14.43
CA PHE A 376 -1.32 9.28 -15.08
C PHE A 376 -2.17 8.71 -16.22
N SER A 377 -1.59 7.84 -17.06
CA SER A 377 -2.31 7.19 -18.15
C SER A 377 -3.46 6.31 -17.66
N ILE A 378 -3.30 5.59 -16.55
CA ILE A 378 -4.35 4.72 -15.99
C ILE A 378 -5.50 5.58 -15.46
N ILE A 379 -5.20 6.59 -14.65
CA ILE A 379 -6.24 7.47 -14.07
C ILE A 379 -7.01 8.23 -15.18
N ASN A 380 -6.32 8.64 -16.24
CA ASN A 380 -6.95 9.34 -17.37
C ASN A 380 -7.68 8.43 -18.35
N SER A 381 -7.50 7.11 -18.28
CA SER A 381 -8.16 6.19 -19.20
C SER A 381 -9.68 6.13 -19.02
N ASP A 382 -10.35 5.66 -20.07
CA ASP A 382 -11.77 5.28 -20.08
C ASP A 382 -11.98 3.78 -19.75
N ALA A 383 -10.96 3.14 -19.19
CA ALA A 383 -11.04 1.74 -18.78
C ALA A 383 -12.07 1.56 -17.64
N ASP A 384 -12.32 0.30 -17.27
CA ASP A 384 -13.19 -0.04 -16.16
C ASP A 384 -12.83 0.76 -14.89
N ARG A 385 -13.80 1.55 -14.41
CA ARG A 385 -13.66 2.38 -13.22
C ARG A 385 -13.30 1.57 -11.98
N GLY A 386 -13.71 0.30 -11.90
CA GLY A 386 -13.31 -0.59 -10.81
C GLY A 386 -11.79 -0.72 -10.72
N TRP A 387 -11.11 -0.97 -11.85
CA TRP A 387 -9.64 -1.03 -11.91
C TRP A 387 -8.99 0.32 -11.61
N ILE A 388 -9.57 1.44 -12.05
CA ILE A 388 -9.06 2.77 -11.71
C ILE A 388 -9.14 3.03 -10.19
N PHE A 389 -10.25 2.67 -9.53
CA PHE A 389 -10.36 2.81 -8.08
C PHE A 389 -9.37 1.91 -7.32
N ILE A 390 -9.20 0.66 -7.76
CA ILE A 390 -8.20 -0.26 -7.17
C ILE A 390 -6.79 0.31 -7.36
N PHE A 391 -6.49 0.86 -8.54
CA PHE A 391 -5.22 1.52 -8.80
C PHE A 391 -4.99 2.70 -7.84
N ILE A 392 -5.97 3.62 -7.73
CA ILE A 392 -5.87 4.77 -6.83
C ILE A 392 -5.66 4.34 -5.38
N LEU A 393 -6.37 3.31 -4.92
CA LEU A 393 -6.21 2.74 -3.57
C LEU A 393 -4.77 2.31 -3.30
N PHE A 394 -4.20 1.48 -4.18
CA PHE A 394 -2.85 0.96 -3.98
C PHE A 394 -1.77 2.01 -4.24
N PHE A 395 -1.95 2.85 -5.26
CA PHE A 395 -1.06 3.94 -5.59
C PHE A 395 -0.96 4.96 -4.45
N SER A 396 -2.07 5.30 -3.78
CA SER A 396 -2.00 6.20 -2.63
C SER A 396 -1.24 5.61 -1.45
N GLN A 397 -1.34 4.30 -1.21
CA GLN A 397 -0.56 3.64 -0.16
C GLN A 397 0.94 3.70 -0.44
N CYS A 398 1.37 3.81 -1.71
CA CYS A 398 2.78 4.01 -2.06
C CYS A 398 3.35 5.33 -1.52
N GLY A 399 2.51 6.27 -1.05
CA GLY A 399 2.95 7.48 -0.37
C GLY A 399 3.85 7.21 0.84
N ILE A 400 3.71 6.05 1.48
CA ILE A 400 4.63 5.60 2.54
C ILE A 400 6.09 5.56 2.06
N LEU A 401 6.33 5.18 0.80
CA LEU A 401 7.66 4.95 0.21
C LEU A 401 8.45 6.24 0.00
N LEU A 402 7.81 7.40 0.17
CA LEU A 402 8.48 8.70 0.16
C LEU A 402 9.20 8.98 1.49
N VAL A 403 8.85 8.28 2.56
CA VAL A 403 9.30 8.59 3.93
C VAL A 403 9.63 7.37 4.78
N SER A 404 9.32 6.16 4.31
CA SER A 404 9.45 4.90 5.04
C SER A 404 9.35 3.69 4.09
N ASN A 405 9.73 2.52 4.60
CA ASN A 405 9.66 1.24 3.89
C ASN A 405 10.52 1.17 2.60
N SER A 406 10.63 -0.01 2.01
CA SER A 406 11.35 -0.25 0.76
C SER A 406 10.36 -0.73 -0.30
N PHE A 407 10.55 -0.31 -1.55
CA PHE A 407 9.65 -0.73 -2.63
C PHE A 407 9.70 -2.24 -2.90
N TRP A 408 10.79 -2.91 -2.51
CA TRP A 408 11.01 -4.34 -2.76
C TRP A 408 9.95 -5.23 -2.11
N TYR A 409 9.61 -4.96 -0.85
CA TYR A 409 8.66 -5.74 -0.07
C TYR A 409 7.43 -4.90 0.33
N HIS A 410 7.14 -3.82 -0.40
CA HIS A 410 5.91 -3.07 -0.17
C HIS A 410 4.75 -3.62 -1.02
N PRO A 411 3.77 -4.33 -0.44
CA PRO A 411 2.75 -5.05 -1.22
C PRO A 411 1.91 -4.12 -2.10
N TYR A 412 1.55 -2.94 -1.61
CA TYR A 412 0.69 -2.02 -2.38
C TYR A 412 1.37 -1.45 -3.62
N PHE A 413 2.70 -1.31 -3.62
CA PHE A 413 3.46 -0.88 -4.80
C PHE A 413 3.36 -1.92 -5.92
N TRP A 414 3.61 -3.17 -5.59
CA TRP A 414 3.51 -4.28 -6.52
C TRP A 414 2.08 -4.56 -6.97
N SER A 415 1.09 -4.37 -6.09
CA SER A 415 -0.32 -4.41 -6.47
C SER A 415 -0.70 -3.29 -7.46
N ALA A 416 -0.16 -2.07 -7.30
CA ALA A 416 -0.37 -0.99 -8.27
C ALA A 416 0.25 -1.32 -9.64
N ILE A 417 1.45 -1.92 -9.67
CA ILE A 417 2.09 -2.42 -10.90
C ILE A 417 1.22 -3.50 -11.56
N ALA A 418 0.66 -4.43 -10.78
CA ALA A 418 -0.23 -5.48 -11.29
C ALA A 418 -1.46 -4.90 -12.01
N VAL A 419 -2.11 -3.89 -11.40
CA VAL A 419 -3.23 -3.20 -12.05
C VAL A 419 -2.78 -2.51 -13.34
N GLY A 420 -1.58 -1.92 -13.38
CA GLY A 420 -1.03 -1.34 -14.60
C GLY A 420 -0.82 -2.36 -15.73
N PHE A 421 -0.39 -3.59 -15.39
CA PHE A 421 -0.25 -4.69 -16.36
C PHE A 421 -1.62 -5.13 -16.89
N ILE A 422 -2.59 -5.36 -16.00
CA ILE A 422 -3.97 -5.72 -16.36
C ILE A 422 -4.58 -4.64 -17.26
N HIS A 423 -4.42 -3.37 -16.90
CA HIS A 423 -4.92 -2.22 -17.66
C HIS A 423 -4.35 -2.17 -19.08
N SER A 424 -3.04 -2.42 -19.23
CA SER A 424 -2.38 -2.46 -20.53
C SER A 424 -2.92 -3.58 -21.44
N ASP A 425 -3.32 -4.70 -20.85
CA ASP A 425 -3.89 -5.86 -21.54
C ASP A 425 -5.32 -5.55 -22.01
N ILE A 426 -6.16 -4.99 -21.12
CA ILE A 426 -7.53 -4.56 -21.44
C ILE A 426 -7.56 -3.58 -22.62
N ILE A 427 -6.71 -2.55 -22.60
CA ILE A 427 -6.63 -1.59 -23.71
C ILE A 427 -6.10 -2.23 -25.00
N GLY A 428 -5.18 -3.19 -24.88
CA GLY A 428 -4.64 -3.93 -26.02
C GLY A 428 -5.74 -4.70 -26.76
N ASP A 429 -6.61 -5.37 -26.01
CA ASP A 429 -7.72 -6.16 -26.56
C ASP A 429 -8.81 -5.28 -27.18
N ASP A 430 -9.17 -4.16 -26.54
CA ASP A 430 -10.12 -3.18 -27.11
C ASP A 430 -9.65 -2.62 -28.46
N LYS A 431 -8.34 -2.36 -28.60
CA LYS A 431 -7.76 -1.88 -29.87
C LYS A 431 -7.78 -2.97 -30.95
N LYS A 432 -7.54 -4.23 -30.60
CA LYS A 432 -7.64 -5.36 -31.54
C LYS A 432 -9.07 -5.56 -32.04
N LEU A 433 -10.05 -5.52 -31.13
CA LEU A 433 -11.48 -5.64 -31.45
C LEU A 433 -11.99 -4.51 -32.35
N LYS A 434 -11.49 -3.28 -32.18
CA LYS A 434 -11.82 -2.16 -33.09
C LYS A 434 -11.19 -2.32 -34.47
N ARG A 435 -9.98 -2.88 -34.56
CA ARG A 435 -9.29 -3.13 -35.84
C ARG A 435 -9.87 -4.31 -36.62
N SER A 436 -10.48 -5.29 -35.97
CA SER A 436 -11.13 -6.43 -36.66
C SER A 436 -12.54 -6.11 -37.18
N LYS A 437 -13.06 -4.91 -36.91
CA LYS A 437 -14.37 -4.41 -37.36
C LYS A 437 -14.28 -3.36 -38.48
N ILE A 438 -13.07 -3.01 -38.89
CA ILE A 438 -12.73 -2.18 -40.06
C ILE A 438 -12.15 -3.13 -41.09
#